data_AF-A0A455SRF0-F1
#
_entry.id   AF-A0A455SRF0-F1
#
_cell.length_a   1.000
_cell.length_b   1.000
_cell.length_c   1.000
_cell.angle_alpha   90.00
_cell.angle_beta   90.00
_cell.angle_gamma   90.00
#
_symmetry.space_group_name_H-M   'P 1'
#
loop_
_entity.id
_entity.type
_entity.pdbx_description
1 polymer ?
#
loop_
_entity_poly.entity_id
_entity_poly.type
_entity_poly.pdbx_seq_one_letter_code
_entity_poly.pdbx_strand_id
1 'polypeptide(L)'
;MTSMNQGNTNRSTATSPNNASNVLHRNTSPLSSTTVGIAPKFVPTLSEDDAVVQARLLKALADPTRLRILSLLSRHEGEVCVFEIVESFTLEQPTISHHLRILRDAGLVDCRKKGLWAYYYVRREALARARDVIEALA
;
A
#
# COMPACT_ATOMS: atom_id res chain seq x y z
N MET A 1 32.73 -44.84 20.99
CA MET A 1 34.19 -44.68 20.82
C MET A 1 34.41 -43.63 19.75
N THR A 2 35.15 -42.56 20.10
CA THR A 2 35.78 -41.57 19.19
C THR A 2 34.80 -40.59 18.52
N SER A 3 34.92 -39.25 18.51
CA SER A 3 35.98 -38.28 18.83
C SER A 3 35.31 -36.91 19.05
N MET A 4 35.59 -36.19 20.13
CA MET A 4 36.41 -34.96 20.14
C MET A 4 36.25 -34.05 18.91
N ASN A 5 35.69 -32.85 19.13
CA ASN A 5 36.23 -31.63 18.52
C ASN A 5 36.00 -30.40 19.43
N GLN A 6 37.07 -29.99 20.11
CA GLN A 6 37.22 -28.66 20.70
C GLN A 6 37.92 -27.78 19.67
N GLY A 7 37.34 -26.62 19.37
CA GLY A 7 37.90 -25.64 18.44
C GLY A 7 37.59 -24.22 18.89
N ASN A 8 38.39 -23.75 19.85
CA ASN A 8 38.49 -22.38 20.33
C ASN A 8 39.16 -21.48 19.27
N THR A 9 38.59 -20.30 18.99
CA THR A 9 39.30 -19.19 18.33
C THR A 9 39.00 -17.84 18.99
N ASN A 10 39.49 -17.66 20.21
CA ASN A 10 39.72 -16.32 20.78
C ASN A 10 40.77 -15.58 19.93
N ARG A 11 40.34 -14.49 19.26
CA ARG A 11 41.23 -13.52 18.62
C ARG A 11 41.44 -12.33 19.56
N SER A 12 42.65 -12.25 20.10
CA SER A 12 43.26 -11.07 20.70
C SER A 12 43.27 -9.89 19.73
N THR A 13 42.99 -8.68 20.21
CA THR A 13 43.93 -7.55 20.11
C THR A 13 43.58 -6.48 21.13
N ALA A 14 44.53 -6.25 22.03
CA ALA A 14 44.60 -5.12 22.91
C ALA A 14 44.86 -3.83 22.11
N THR A 15 44.16 -2.75 22.48
CA THR A 15 44.59 -1.38 22.19
C THR A 15 44.49 -0.60 23.51
N SER A 16 45.65 -0.16 24.00
CA SER A 16 45.82 0.76 25.14
C SER A 16 46.44 2.07 24.60
N PRO A 17 46.64 3.12 25.41
CA PRO A 17 45.68 4.18 25.72
C PRO A 17 46.17 5.55 25.18
N ASN A 18 45.45 6.61 25.59
CA ASN A 18 45.95 7.99 25.75
C ASN A 18 46.00 8.91 24.51
N ASN A 19 45.11 9.92 24.49
CA ASN A 19 45.56 11.32 24.39
C ASN A 19 44.41 12.26 24.83
N ALA A 20 44.58 12.86 26.01
CA ALA A 20 43.81 14.00 26.45
C ALA A 20 44.30 15.24 25.69
N SER A 21 43.41 15.91 24.97
CA SER A 21 43.65 17.27 24.51
C SER A 21 42.36 18.06 24.34
N ASN A 22 42.23 19.03 25.25
CA ASN A 22 41.69 20.36 25.05
C ASN A 22 40.16 20.57 25.08
N VAL A 23 39.71 20.92 26.29
CA VAL A 23 38.44 21.59 26.59
C VAL A 23 38.51 23.02 26.05
N LEU A 24 37.84 23.27 24.92
CA LEU A 24 37.45 24.62 24.50
C LEU A 24 35.94 24.74 24.63
N HIS A 25 35.53 25.50 25.65
CA HIS A 25 34.15 25.93 25.88
C HIS A 25 33.65 26.73 24.67
N ARG A 26 32.84 26.11 23.81
CA ARG A 26 31.97 26.84 22.91
C ARG A 26 30.64 27.08 23.60
N ASN A 27 30.49 28.29 24.11
CA ASN A 27 29.23 28.84 24.58
C ASN A 27 28.30 28.96 23.37
N THR A 28 27.47 27.94 23.12
CA THR A 28 26.34 28.06 22.20
C THR A 28 25.12 28.40 23.03
N SER A 29 24.86 29.69 23.21
CA SER A 29 23.54 30.15 23.63
C SER A 29 22.49 29.50 22.72
N PRO A 30 21.46 28.82 23.23
CA PRO A 30 20.39 28.37 22.36
C PRO A 30 19.71 29.62 21.82
N LEU A 31 19.76 29.80 20.50
CA LEU A 31 18.85 30.70 19.80
C LEU A 31 17.44 30.25 20.21
N SER A 32 16.82 30.99 21.12
CA SER A 32 15.39 30.87 21.36
C SER A 32 14.71 31.44 20.12
N SER A 33 14.50 30.59 19.13
CA SER A 33 13.57 30.85 18.04
C SER A 33 12.18 30.89 18.67
N THR A 34 11.78 32.07 19.13
CA THR A 34 10.38 32.39 19.37
C THR A 34 9.69 32.38 18.01
N THR A 35 9.42 31.18 17.49
CA THR A 35 8.40 31.01 16.47
C THR A 35 7.09 31.27 17.19
N VAL A 36 6.51 32.45 16.96
CA VAL A 36 5.10 32.69 17.27
C VAL A 36 4.33 31.66 16.47
N GLY A 37 3.96 30.56 17.13
CA GLY A 37 3.27 29.43 16.52
C GLY A 37 1.85 29.84 16.15
N ILE A 38 1.68 30.34 14.94
CA ILE A 38 0.34 30.56 14.38
C ILE A 38 -0.18 29.17 14.00
N ALA A 39 -1.02 28.59 14.84
CA ALA A 39 -1.72 27.35 14.52
C ALA A 39 -2.55 27.55 13.24
N PRO A 40 -2.60 26.56 12.34
CA PRO A 40 -3.33 26.68 11.10
C PRO A 40 -4.83 26.85 11.36
N LYS A 41 -5.46 27.82 10.70
CA LYS A 41 -6.91 28.08 10.77
C LYS A 41 -7.74 26.91 10.24
N PHE A 42 -7.16 26.14 9.32
CA PHE A 42 -7.81 25.00 8.67
C PHE A 42 -6.94 23.78 8.83
N VAL A 43 -7.55 22.69 9.31
CA VAL A 43 -6.90 21.39 9.47
C VAL A 43 -7.73 20.35 8.72
N PRO A 44 -7.10 19.43 7.97
CA PRO A 44 -7.80 18.29 7.40
C PRO A 44 -8.49 17.48 8.50
N THR A 45 -9.73 17.09 8.27
CA THR A 45 -10.47 16.19 9.17
C THR A 45 -10.13 14.72 8.91
N LEU A 46 -9.58 14.42 7.74
CA LEU A 46 -9.10 13.10 7.34
C LEU A 46 -7.64 12.94 7.74
N SER A 47 -7.29 11.83 8.39
CA SER A 47 -5.91 11.51 8.73
C SER A 47 -5.08 11.21 7.46
N GLU A 48 -3.76 11.39 7.52
CA GLU A 48 -2.89 11.09 6.37
C GLU A 48 -2.95 9.61 5.96
N ASP A 49 -2.97 8.71 6.95
CA ASP A 49 -3.06 7.26 6.71
C ASP A 49 -4.38 6.88 6.03
N ASP A 50 -5.50 7.42 6.52
CA ASP A 50 -6.81 7.18 5.91
C ASP A 50 -6.88 7.77 4.50
N ALA A 51 -6.31 8.96 4.29
CA ALA A 51 -6.24 9.59 2.97
C ALA A 51 -5.48 8.71 1.97
N VAL A 52 -4.36 8.11 2.37
CA VAL A 52 -3.60 7.19 1.51
C VAL A 52 -4.43 5.95 1.16
N VAL A 53 -5.13 5.36 2.14
CA VAL A 53 -5.98 4.18 1.92
C VAL A 53 -7.14 4.50 0.98
N GLN A 54 -7.86 5.59 1.24
CA GLN A 54 -8.99 6.02 0.42
C GLN A 54 -8.55 6.41 -1.00
N ALA A 55 -7.41 7.10 -1.14
CA ALA A 55 -6.86 7.46 -2.44
C ALA A 55 -6.51 6.22 -3.28
N ARG A 56 -5.97 5.15 -2.68
CA ARG A 56 -5.71 3.89 -3.41
C ARG A 56 -6.99 3.27 -3.97
N LEU A 57 -8.06 3.25 -3.18
CA LEU A 57 -9.37 2.75 -3.59
C LEU A 57 -9.94 3.57 -4.76
N LEU A 58 -9.98 4.90 -4.61
CA LEU A 58 -10.48 5.80 -5.65
C LEU A 58 -9.62 5.77 -6.91
N LYS A 59 -8.29 5.63 -6.79
CA LYS A 59 -7.38 5.51 -7.93
C LYS A 59 -7.63 4.23 -8.74
N ALA A 60 -8.01 3.14 -8.07
CA ALA A 60 -8.41 1.91 -8.77
C ALA A 60 -9.73 2.09 -9.53
N LEU A 61 -10.62 2.98 -9.11
CA LEU A 61 -11.84 3.34 -9.85
C LEU A 61 -11.58 4.34 -10.99
N ALA A 62 -10.56 5.19 -10.88
CA ALA A 62 -10.27 6.27 -11.84
C ALA A 62 -9.61 5.80 -13.15
N ASP A 63 -10.22 4.84 -13.85
CA ASP A 63 -9.80 4.35 -15.17
C ASP A 63 -10.98 3.82 -15.98
N PRO A 64 -11.09 4.19 -17.27
CA PRO A 64 -12.24 3.81 -18.10
C PRO A 64 -12.43 2.30 -18.25
N THR A 65 -11.34 1.55 -18.45
CA THR A 65 -11.41 0.10 -18.63
C THR A 65 -11.86 -0.59 -17.35
N ARG A 66 -11.30 -0.17 -16.20
CA ARG A 66 -11.68 -0.71 -14.88
C ARG A 66 -13.15 -0.43 -14.54
N LEU A 67 -13.66 0.77 -14.84
CA LEU A 67 -15.08 1.08 -14.66
C LEU A 67 -15.98 0.21 -15.54
N ARG A 68 -15.56 -0.04 -16.79
CA ARG A 68 -16.30 -0.94 -17.69
C ARG A 68 -16.29 -2.40 -17.20
N ILE A 69 -15.15 -2.89 -16.68
CA ILE A 69 -15.06 -4.22 -16.06
C ILE A 69 -16.01 -4.30 -14.86
N LEU A 70 -15.98 -3.31 -13.95
CA LEU A 70 -16.87 -3.29 -12.78
C LEU A 70 -18.34 -3.21 -13.19
N SER A 71 -18.67 -2.44 -14.23
CA SER A 71 -20.03 -2.37 -14.77
C SER A 71 -20.49 -3.72 -15.33
N LEU A 72 -19.65 -4.41 -16.09
CA LEU A 72 -19.90 -5.78 -16.56
C LEU A 72 -20.18 -6.70 -15.36
N LEU A 73 -19.24 -6.78 -14.41
CA LEU A 73 -19.36 -7.68 -13.26
C LEU A 73 -20.52 -7.33 -12.32
N SER A 74 -20.95 -6.06 -12.24
CA SER A 74 -22.05 -5.64 -11.36
C SER A 74 -23.44 -5.99 -11.90
N ARG A 75 -23.57 -6.13 -13.23
CA ARG A 75 -24.84 -6.44 -13.91
C ARG A 75 -25.19 -7.93 -13.89
N HIS A 76 -24.21 -8.78 -13.63
CA HIS A 76 -24.40 -10.21 -13.49
C HIS A 76 -24.43 -10.56 -12.00
N GLU A 77 -25.47 -11.24 -11.53
CA GLU A 77 -25.67 -11.57 -10.10
C GLU A 77 -24.69 -12.63 -9.54
N GLY A 78 -23.56 -12.85 -10.23
CA GLY A 78 -22.62 -13.90 -9.88
C GLY A 78 -21.19 -13.57 -10.29
N GLU A 79 -20.47 -14.62 -10.68
CA GLU A 79 -19.06 -14.55 -11.07
C GLU A 79 -18.92 -14.80 -12.58
N VAL A 80 -18.11 -13.99 -13.25
CA VAL A 80 -17.90 -14.04 -14.71
C VAL A 80 -16.54 -14.64 -15.00
N CYS A 81 -16.46 -15.56 -15.96
CA CYS A 81 -15.20 -16.19 -16.33
C CYS A 81 -14.24 -15.16 -16.95
N VAL A 82 -12.94 -15.28 -16.67
CA VAL A 82 -11.92 -14.40 -17.26
C VAL A 82 -11.97 -14.36 -18.79
N PHE A 83 -12.33 -15.46 -19.44
CA PHE A 83 -12.45 -15.53 -20.90
C PHE A 83 -13.59 -14.65 -21.41
N GLU A 84 -14.77 -14.74 -20.79
CA GLU A 84 -15.95 -13.92 -21.11
C GLU A 84 -15.68 -12.43 -20.85
N ILE A 85 -14.91 -12.13 -19.80
CA ILE A 85 -14.46 -10.75 -19.54
C ILE A 85 -13.59 -10.28 -20.70
N VAL A 86 -12.59 -11.04 -21.15
CA VAL A 86 -11.71 -10.63 -22.25
C VAL A 86 -12.48 -10.43 -23.55
N GLU A 87 -13.41 -11.34 -23.88
CA GLU A 87 -14.24 -11.23 -25.09
C GLU A 87 -15.14 -9.98 -25.12
N SER A 88 -15.44 -9.41 -23.96
CA SER A 88 -16.24 -8.17 -23.84
C SER A 88 -15.47 -6.90 -24.19
N PHE A 89 -14.17 -6.99 -24.53
CA PHE A 89 -13.30 -5.85 -24.80
C PHE A 89 -12.48 -6.06 -26.08
N THR A 90 -12.09 -4.96 -26.70
CA THR A 90 -11.13 -4.94 -27.84
C THR A 90 -9.68 -4.96 -27.36
N LEU A 91 -9.42 -5.50 -26.17
CA LEU A 91 -8.12 -5.47 -25.50
C LEU A 91 -7.61 -6.88 -25.32
N GLU A 92 -6.30 -7.05 -25.46
CA GLU A 92 -5.63 -8.32 -25.23
C GLU A 92 -5.73 -8.78 -23.76
N GLN A 93 -5.75 -10.10 -23.56
CA GLN A 93 -5.84 -10.73 -22.25
C GLN A 93 -4.81 -10.22 -21.22
N PRO A 94 -3.52 -9.96 -21.54
CA PRO A 94 -2.56 -9.42 -20.57
C PRO A 94 -2.99 -8.07 -20.00
N THR A 95 -3.59 -7.22 -20.82
CA THR A 95 -4.10 -5.90 -20.42
C THR A 95 -5.29 -6.02 -19.48
N ILE A 96 -6.26 -6.87 -19.82
CA ILE A 96 -7.41 -7.15 -18.94
C ILE A 96 -6.96 -7.77 -17.61
N SER A 97 -6.01 -8.72 -17.65
CA SER A 97 -5.45 -9.35 -16.46
C SER A 97 -4.73 -8.35 -15.56
N HIS A 98 -4.05 -7.35 -16.13
CA HIS A 98 -3.44 -6.26 -15.38
C HIS A 98 -4.49 -5.41 -14.67
N HIS A 99 -5.57 -5.03 -15.36
CA HIS A 99 -6.68 -4.28 -14.76
C HIS A 99 -7.38 -5.06 -13.64
N LEU A 100 -7.64 -6.36 -13.84
CA LEU A 100 -8.22 -7.23 -12.83
C LEU A 100 -7.32 -7.37 -11.59
N ARG A 101 -6.00 -7.39 -11.77
CA ARG A 101 -5.04 -7.37 -10.66
C ARG A 101 -5.15 -6.08 -9.85
N ILE A 102 -5.13 -4.92 -10.51
CA ILE A 102 -5.27 -3.62 -9.83
C ILE A 102 -6.58 -3.55 -9.04
N LEU A 103 -7.69 -3.98 -9.65
CA LEU A 103 -9.00 -4.01 -8.97
C LEU A 103 -9.00 -4.95 -7.76
N ARG A 104 -8.34 -6.10 -7.86
CA ARG A 104 -8.24 -7.08 -6.77
C ARG A 104 -7.35 -6.56 -5.64
N ASP A 105 -6.22 -5.95 -5.97
CA ASP A 105 -5.29 -5.39 -4.99
C ASP A 105 -5.94 -4.21 -4.23
N ALA A 106 -6.85 -3.47 -4.87
CA ALA A 106 -7.69 -2.47 -4.24
C ALA A 106 -8.92 -3.05 -3.49
N GLY A 107 -9.13 -4.37 -3.54
CA GLY A 107 -10.23 -5.08 -2.90
C GLY A 107 -11.61 -4.85 -3.53
N LEU A 108 -11.68 -4.27 -4.74
CA LEU A 108 -12.93 -3.98 -5.46
C LEU A 108 -13.53 -5.22 -6.12
N VAL A 109 -12.69 -6.16 -6.52
CA VAL A 109 -13.09 -7.45 -7.06
C VAL A 109 -12.35 -8.56 -6.32
N ASP A 110 -12.87 -9.77 -6.44
CA ASP A 110 -12.20 -10.97 -6.02
C ASP A 110 -12.40 -12.06 -7.07
N CYS A 111 -11.68 -13.17 -6.96
CA CYS A 111 -11.77 -14.28 -7.89
C CYS A 111 -11.80 -15.64 -7.22
N ARG A 112 -12.53 -16.58 -7.82
CA ARG A 112 -12.54 -17.99 -7.45
C ARG A 112 -12.08 -18.82 -8.63
N LYS A 113 -11.29 -19.87 -8.35
CA LYS A 113 -10.91 -20.85 -9.37
C LYS A 113 -11.97 -21.96 -9.40
N LYS A 114 -12.45 -22.28 -10.60
CA LYS A 114 -13.28 -23.47 -10.87
C LYS A 114 -12.63 -24.27 -11.99
N GLY A 115 -11.99 -25.38 -11.63
CA GLY A 115 -11.12 -26.13 -12.53
C GLY A 115 -9.93 -25.28 -12.97
N LEU A 116 -9.76 -25.14 -14.29
CA LEU A 116 -8.66 -24.36 -14.89
C LEU A 116 -8.96 -22.86 -14.98
N TRP A 117 -10.21 -22.45 -14.78
CA TRP A 117 -10.68 -21.11 -15.06
C TRP A 117 -10.83 -20.25 -13.81
N ALA A 118 -10.51 -18.97 -13.93
CA ALA A 118 -10.73 -17.97 -12.89
C ALA A 118 -12.01 -17.20 -13.18
N TYR A 119 -12.87 -17.08 -12.17
CA TYR A 119 -14.12 -16.34 -12.22
C TYR A 119 -14.02 -15.14 -11.30
N TYR A 120 -14.36 -13.95 -11.80
CA TYR A 120 -14.28 -12.69 -11.06
C TYR A 120 -15.66 -12.19 -10.66
N TYR A 121 -15.73 -11.55 -9.50
CA TYR A 121 -16.96 -10.96 -8.98
C TYR A 121 -16.65 -9.68 -8.20
N VAL A 122 -17.64 -8.79 -8.11
CA VAL A 122 -17.51 -7.52 -7.38
C VAL A 122 -17.64 -7.75 -5.87
N ARG A 123 -16.76 -7.10 -5.11
CA ARG A 123 -16.86 -6.99 -3.66
C ARG A 123 -17.76 -5.79 -3.31
N ARG A 124 -19.07 -6.02 -3.16
CA ARG A 124 -20.06 -4.95 -2.95
C ARG A 124 -19.73 -4.03 -1.77
N GLU A 125 -19.18 -4.58 -0.69
CA GLU A 125 -18.71 -3.81 0.47
C GLU A 125 -17.62 -2.79 0.13
N ALA A 126 -16.73 -3.12 -0.82
CA ALA A 126 -15.67 -2.20 -1.23
C ALA A 126 -16.21 -1.03 -2.06
N LEU A 127 -17.23 -1.28 -2.89
CA LEU A 127 -17.95 -0.21 -3.58
C LEU A 127 -18.74 0.67 -2.61
N ALA A 128 -19.36 0.09 -1.58
CA ALA A 128 -20.03 0.85 -0.53
C ALA A 128 -19.03 1.79 0.17
N ARG A 129 -17.84 1.31 0.56
CA ARG A 129 -16.80 2.17 1.12
C ARG A 129 -16.40 3.31 0.19
N ALA A 130 -16.29 3.07 -1.12
CA ALA A 130 -15.95 4.12 -2.07
C ALA A 130 -17.05 5.21 -2.15
N ARG A 131 -18.32 4.81 -2.08
CA ARG A 131 -19.45 5.74 -1.98
C ARG A 131 -19.39 6.54 -0.69
N ASP A 132 -19.21 5.87 0.45
CA ASP A 132 -19.20 6.51 1.77
C ASP A 132 -18.08 7.57 1.88
N VAL A 133 -16.91 7.33 1.26
CA VAL A 133 -15.82 8.31 1.15
C VAL A 133 -16.26 9.56 0.39
N ILE A 134 -16.99 9.41 -0.70
CA ILE A 134 -17.48 10.55 -1.51
C ILE A 134 -18.59 11.29 -0.75
N GLU A 135 -19.50 10.56 -0.10
CA GLU A 135 -20.57 11.14 0.72
C GLU A 135 -20.02 11.93 1.91
N ALA A 136 -18.92 11.50 2.53
CA ALA A 136 -18.27 12.23 3.61
C ALA A 136 -17.64 13.57 3.19
N LEU A 137 -17.51 13.84 1.88
CA LEU A 137 -16.95 15.08 1.33
C LEU A 137 -18.01 16.05 0.79
N ALA A 138 -19.28 15.64 0.74
CA ALA A 138 -20.41 16.43 0.22
C ALA A 138 -21.16 17.16 1.35
#